data_AF-A0A3B0V483-F1
#
_entry.id   AF-A0A3B0V483-F1
#
_cell.length_a   1.000
_cell.length_b   1.000
_cell.length_c   1.000
_cell.angle_alpha   90.00
_cell.angle_beta   90.00
_cell.angle_gamma   90.00
#
_symmetry.space_group_name_H-M   'P 1'
#
loop_
_entity.id
_entity.type
_entity.pdbx_description
1 polymer ?
#
loop_
_entity_poly.entity_id
_entity_poly.type
_entity_poly.pdbx_seq_one_letter_code
_entity_poly.pdbx_strand_id
1 'polypeptide(L)' 'MPIRVAINGYGRVGRNILRALYEHNRTNELQIVA' A
#
# COMPACT_ATOMS: atom_id res chain seq x y z
N MET A 1 -0.90 -15.17 2.83
CA MET A 1 -1.95 -14.35 3.48
C MET A 1 -1.34 -12.96 3.66
N PRO A 2 -1.92 -11.90 3.07
CA PRO A 2 -1.26 -10.59 3.03
C PRO A 2 -1.23 -9.90 4.40
N ILE A 3 -0.17 -9.13 4.65
CA ILE A 3 -0.06 -8.28 5.84
C ILE A 3 -0.99 -7.10 5.65
N ARG A 4 -1.90 -6.89 6.61
CA ARG A 4 -2.90 -5.81 6.57
C ARG A 4 -2.31 -4.56 7.21
N VAL A 5 -2.26 -3.46 6.46
CA VAL A 5 -1.60 -2.21 6.87
C VAL A 5 -2.50 -1.02 6.57
N ALA A 6 -2.39 0.05 7.35
CA ALA A 6 -3.05 1.32 7.06
C ALA A 6 -2.01 2.39 6.69
N ILE A 7 -2.37 3.32 5.81
CA ILE A 7 -1.56 4.51 5.51
C ILE A 7 -2.08 5.68 6.33
N ASN A 8 -1.41 5.98 7.45
CA ASN A 8 -1.67 7.21 8.19
C ASN A 8 -0.97 8.39 7.51
N GLY A 9 -1.71 9.12 6.68
CA GLY A 9 -1.25 10.28 5.93
C GLY A 9 -1.12 10.02 4.43
N TYR A 10 -2.22 10.28 3.69
CA TYR A 10 -2.30 10.07 2.24
C TYR A 10 -1.77 11.26 1.40
N GLY A 11 -0.65 11.83 1.84
CA GLY A 11 0.07 12.90 1.16
C GLY A 11 0.87 12.40 -0.05
N ARG A 12 1.91 13.15 -0.45
CA ARG A 12 2.80 12.76 -1.57
C ARG A 12 3.40 11.37 -1.36
N VAL A 13 3.85 11.07 -0.15
CA VAL A 13 4.47 9.78 0.22
C VAL A 13 3.43 8.66 0.21
N GLY A 14 2.29 8.82 0.88
CA GLY A 14 1.24 7.80 0.94
C GLY A 14 0.73 7.38 -0.46
N ARG A 15 0.54 8.35 -1.36
CA ARG A 15 0.15 8.07 -2.76
C ARG A 15 1.22 7.30 -3.54
N ASN A 16 2.49 7.64 -3.36
CA ASN A 16 3.59 6.93 -4.02
C ASN A 16 3.77 5.51 -3.48
N ILE A 17 3.56 5.29 -2.17
CA ILE A 17 3.58 3.94 -1.59
C ILE A 17 2.45 3.08 -2.16
N LEU A 18 1.23 3.61 -2.23
CA LEU A 18 0.10 2.90 -2.84
C LEU A 18 0.39 2.57 -4.30
N ARG A 19 0.92 3.55 -5.05
CA ARG A 19 1.30 3.37 -6.46
C ARG A 19 2.35 2.26 -6.63
N ALA A 20 3.43 2.29 -5.85
CA ALA A 20 4.48 1.28 -5.89
C ALA A 20 3.95 -0.14 -5.56
N LEU A 21 3.02 -0.24 -4.60
CA LEU A 21 2.38 -1.52 -4.25
C LEU A 21 1.69 -2.17 -5.47
N TYR A 22 0.95 -1.37 -6.24
CA TYR A 22 0.26 -1.84 -7.45
C TYR A 22 1.21 -2.05 -8.64
N GLU A 23 2.15 -1.13 -8.87
CA GLU A 23 3.12 -1.24 -9.97
C GLU A 23 4.01 -2.49 -9.83
N HIS A 24 4.34 -2.89 -8.61
CA HIS A 24 5.11 -4.10 -8.33
C HIS A 24 4.26 -5.35 -8.09
N ASN A 25 2.93 -5.29 -8.22
CA ASN A 25 2.01 -6.41 -7.99
C ASN A 25 2.15 -7.09 -6.61
N ARG A 26 2.50 -6.33 -5.57
CA ARG A 26 2.77 -6.85 -4.21
C ARG A 26 1.53 -6.93 -3.32
N THR A 27 0.33 -6.87 -3.92
CA THR A 27 -0.95 -6.95 -3.20
C THR A 27 -1.18 -8.30 -2.51
N ASN A 28 -0.50 -9.35 -2.97
CA ASN A 28 -0.53 -10.68 -2.35
C ASN A 28 0.31 -10.77 -1.06
N GLU A 29 1.27 -9.86 -0.90
CA GLU A 29 2.13 -9.72 0.28
C GLU A 29 1.58 -8.68 1.26
N LEU A 30 1.07 -7.57 0.74
CA LEU A 30 0.63 -6.40 1.50
C LEU A 30 -0.76 -5.95 1.04
N GLN A 31 -1.68 -5.78 1.99
CA GLN A 31 -3.02 -5.27 1.76
C GLN A 31 -3.22 -3.97 2.53
N ILE A 32 -3.42 -2.86 1.82
CA ILE A 32 -3.78 -1.58 2.44
C ILE A 32 -5.28 -1.60 2.75
N VAL A 33 -5.64 -1.42 4.02
CA VAL A 33 -7.02 -1.53 4.52
C VAL A 33 -7.67 -0.18 4.87
N ALA A 34 -6.86 0.86 5.05
CA ALA A 34 -7.28 2.23 5.36
C ALA A 34 -6.20 3.23 4.93
#